data_AF-A0A3S0IEJ1-F1
#
_entry.id   AF-A0A3S0IEJ1-F1
#
_cell.length_a   1.000
_cell.length_b   1.000
_cell.length_c   1.000
_cell.angle_alpha   90.00
_cell.angle_beta   90.00
_cell.angle_gamma   90.00
#
_symmetry.space_group_name_H-M   'P 1'
#
loop_
_entity.id
_entity.type
_entity.pdbx_description
1 polymer ?
#
loop_
_entity_poly.entity_id
_entity_poly.type
_entity_poly.pdbx_seq_one_letter_code
_entity_poly.pdbx_strand_id
1 'polypeptide(L)'
;MPAITQAFLERGLFWNSLSIKSCFFAGILLKTSFLREIPALLQARTGIRKRVRRIAVSVKHTVPKALTIAGSDSGGGAGIQADLKTFQELGAYGMTAITAVTAQNTLGVQGVYPMSAEAIERQLVSIGEDLPPDALKTGMLFSGEIVRVVAAAIRRFGWAHVVVDPVMIAKGGAALLQQEAVDALIDALLPLASVVTPNIPEAEALSGIRIVDQATREEAAKRIYSYGCKHVIIKGGHEANAESSTDLLFDGQTFTSFMAPRLETRHTHGTGCTFAAAVTAGLAQGMAMPDAIRQAKMFIHAAIASPLEIGAGHGPTNHWAYRRLAVGDGVLGVRGSAANDAQAAAGISGVEAVEIAAAGERVSGLGESASGPDVDAASTSAGMRGARK
;
A
#
# COMPACT_ATOMS: atom_id res chain seq x y z
N MET A 1 -31.46 29.10 -54.78
CA MET A 1 -31.73 30.55 -54.62
C MET A 1 -31.17 31.00 -53.28
N PRO A 2 -30.55 32.20 -53.22
CA PRO A 2 -29.24 32.38 -52.59
C PRO A 2 -29.26 33.29 -51.35
N ALA A 3 -28.04 33.52 -50.82
CA ALA A 3 -27.63 34.47 -49.78
C ALA A 3 -27.65 33.94 -48.33
N ILE A 4 -26.54 33.33 -47.91
CA ILE A 4 -25.58 33.86 -46.92
C ILE A 4 -24.41 32.86 -46.87
N THR A 5 -23.46 33.10 -47.75
CA THR A 5 -22.08 32.59 -47.69
C THR A 5 -21.21 33.71 -47.11
N GLN A 6 -20.09 33.33 -46.50
CA GLN A 6 -18.92 34.20 -46.21
C GLN A 6 -19.06 35.27 -45.13
N ALA A 7 -18.79 34.90 -43.87
CA ALA A 7 -18.12 35.76 -42.88
C ALA A 7 -17.62 34.92 -41.69
N PHE A 8 -16.74 33.95 -41.90
CA PHE A 8 -16.08 33.21 -40.80
C PHE A 8 -14.58 32.98 -41.02
N LEU A 9 -13.98 33.79 -41.90
CA LEU A 9 -12.54 33.98 -42.01
C LEU A 9 -12.30 35.48 -41.92
N GLU A 10 -11.27 35.88 -41.16
CA GLU A 10 -10.89 37.25 -40.80
C GLU A 10 -11.59 37.83 -39.56
N ARG A 11 -11.06 37.46 -38.38
CA ARG A 11 -10.66 38.39 -37.31
C ARG A 11 -10.02 37.59 -36.17
N GLY A 12 -8.75 37.22 -36.38
CA GLY A 12 -7.87 36.92 -35.27
C GLY A 12 -7.65 38.20 -34.47
N LEU A 13 -7.98 38.19 -33.19
CA LEU A 13 -7.52 39.19 -32.23
C LEU A 13 -7.41 38.54 -30.85
N PHE A 14 -6.17 38.50 -30.39
CA PHE A 14 -5.69 38.24 -29.04
C PHE A 14 -6.57 38.88 -27.96
N TRP A 15 -6.81 38.16 -26.85
CA TRP A 15 -7.11 38.79 -25.57
C TRP A 15 -6.25 38.19 -24.46
N ASN A 16 -5.21 38.96 -24.14
CA ASN A 16 -4.50 38.92 -22.86
C ASN A 16 -5.43 39.42 -21.74
N SER A 17 -5.20 38.88 -20.55
CA SER A 17 -5.46 39.42 -19.21
C SER A 17 -6.24 40.75 -19.10
N LEU A 18 -7.35 40.77 -18.34
CA LEU A 18 -7.54 41.74 -17.25
C LEU A 18 -8.73 41.41 -16.34
N SER A 19 -8.39 41.16 -15.07
CA SER A 19 -8.97 41.75 -13.86
C SER A 19 -10.50 41.84 -13.69
N ILE A 20 -10.99 40.97 -12.81
CA ILE A 20 -12.16 41.15 -11.94
C ILE A 20 -12.07 42.48 -11.19
N LYS A 21 -13.02 43.40 -11.42
CA LYS A 21 -13.62 44.31 -10.42
C LYS A 21 -14.63 45.25 -11.10
N SER A 22 -15.73 45.50 -10.40
CA SER A 22 -16.74 46.55 -10.63
C SER A 22 -17.96 46.13 -11.45
N CYS A 23 -19.04 45.78 -10.74
CA CYS A 23 -20.35 46.42 -10.88
C CYS A 23 -21.32 45.82 -9.84
N PHE A 24 -21.21 46.32 -8.62
CA PHE A 24 -22.27 46.29 -7.61
C PHE A 24 -23.12 47.56 -7.81
N PHE A 25 -24.44 47.45 -7.65
CA PHE A 25 -25.44 48.53 -7.60
C PHE A 25 -25.74 49.35 -8.88
N ALA A 26 -26.82 48.97 -9.56
CA ALA A 26 -27.87 49.92 -9.96
C ALA A 26 -29.18 49.16 -10.14
N GLY A 27 -30.06 49.25 -9.14
CA GLY A 27 -31.39 48.68 -9.19
C GLY A 27 -32.42 49.67 -9.73
N ILE A 28 -33.40 49.09 -10.44
CA ILE A 28 -34.85 49.27 -10.20
C ILE A 28 -35.59 50.42 -10.97
N LEU A 29 -36.72 50.00 -11.60
CA LEU A 29 -37.93 50.74 -12.05
C LEU A 29 -37.80 51.53 -13.38
N LEU A 30 -38.68 51.45 -14.41
CA LEU A 30 -40.09 51.10 -14.54
C LEU A 30 -40.47 50.70 -15.99
N LYS A 31 -41.48 49.81 -16.06
CA LYS A 31 -42.67 49.81 -16.93
C LYS A 31 -42.59 49.44 -18.42
N THR A 32 -43.32 48.34 -18.68
CA THR A 32 -44.34 48.15 -19.71
C THR A 32 -43.90 48.13 -21.17
N SER A 33 -43.86 46.92 -21.74
CA SER A 33 -44.67 46.50 -22.90
C SER A 33 -43.97 45.34 -23.63
N PHE A 34 -43.76 44.20 -22.98
CA PHE A 34 -43.34 42.98 -23.67
C PHE A 34 -43.78 41.73 -22.88
N LEU A 35 -45.08 41.65 -22.61
CA LEU A 35 -45.71 40.51 -21.93
C LEU A 35 -46.86 39.96 -22.78
N ARG A 36 -46.56 39.43 -23.97
CA ARG A 36 -47.52 38.60 -24.71
C ARG A 36 -47.00 37.31 -25.33
N GLU A 37 -45.72 36.95 -25.19
CA GLU A 37 -45.20 35.69 -25.78
C GLU A 37 -44.26 34.89 -24.86
N ILE A 38 -44.59 34.79 -23.56
CA ILE A 38 -43.94 33.80 -22.66
C ILE A 38 -44.96 32.87 -21.97
N PRO A 39 -45.92 32.23 -22.67
CA PRO A 39 -46.50 30.99 -22.15
C PRO A 39 -45.95 29.69 -22.76
N ALA A 40 -45.12 29.75 -23.81
CA ALA A 40 -44.62 28.53 -24.47
C ALA A 40 -43.26 28.02 -23.91
N LEU A 41 -42.38 28.90 -23.45
CA LEU A 41 -41.03 28.53 -22.95
C LEU A 41 -40.99 28.14 -21.46
N LEU A 42 -42.07 28.39 -20.71
CA LEU A 42 -42.18 28.03 -19.29
C LEU A 42 -42.78 26.64 -19.06
N GLN A 43 -43.57 26.09 -20.01
CA GLN A 43 -44.05 24.71 -19.94
C GLN A 43 -43.01 23.68 -20.43
N ALA A 44 -42.06 24.07 -21.28
CA ALA A 44 -40.92 23.21 -21.65
C ALA A 44 -39.88 23.05 -20.51
N ARG A 45 -39.83 24.00 -19.57
CA ARG A 45 -38.89 23.99 -18.43
C ARG A 45 -39.35 23.14 -17.24
N THR A 46 -40.64 22.83 -17.13
CA THR A 46 -41.17 21.96 -16.06
C THR A 46 -41.06 20.47 -16.40
N GLY A 47 -41.01 20.11 -17.69
CA GLY A 47 -40.73 18.75 -18.16
C GLY A 47 -39.26 18.33 -18.03
N ILE A 48 -38.32 19.26 -18.25
CA ILE A 48 -36.88 18.99 -18.15
C ILE A 48 -36.43 18.89 -16.69
N ARG A 49 -37.00 19.69 -15.77
CA ARG A 49 -36.70 19.59 -14.33
C ARG A 49 -37.21 18.31 -13.66
N LYS A 50 -38.23 17.65 -14.22
CA LYS A 50 -38.70 16.34 -13.74
C LYS A 50 -37.94 15.15 -14.33
N ARG A 51 -37.26 15.31 -15.48
CA ARG A 51 -36.45 14.26 -16.13
C ARG A 51 -34.97 14.26 -15.75
N VAL A 52 -34.46 15.32 -15.13
CA VAL A 52 -33.08 15.41 -14.61
C VAL A 52 -33.00 15.04 -13.11
N ARG A 53 -34.13 14.70 -12.47
CA ARG A 53 -34.13 14.10 -11.12
C ARG A 53 -34.03 12.57 -11.24
N ARG A 54 -32.86 12.04 -10.85
CA ARG A 54 -32.46 10.62 -10.75
C ARG A 54 -31.84 9.98 -11.99
N ILE A 55 -30.70 10.51 -12.42
CA ILE A 55 -29.51 9.66 -12.57
C ILE A 55 -28.41 10.29 -11.71
N ALA A 56 -28.71 10.47 -10.42
CA ALA A 56 -27.64 10.43 -9.44
C ALA A 56 -27.47 8.94 -9.18
N VAL A 57 -26.53 8.31 -9.87
CA VAL A 57 -25.95 7.07 -9.35
C VAL A 57 -25.45 7.48 -7.98
N SER A 58 -26.18 7.08 -6.93
CA SER A 58 -25.67 7.19 -5.58
C SER A 58 -24.46 6.28 -5.57
N VAL A 59 -23.28 6.86 -5.78
CA VAL A 59 -22.03 6.19 -5.46
C VAL A 59 -22.13 6.03 -3.95
N LYS A 60 -22.58 4.85 -3.52
CA LYS A 60 -22.63 4.50 -2.11
C LYS A 60 -21.16 4.43 -1.70
N HIS A 61 -20.67 5.52 -1.10
CA HIS A 61 -19.33 5.54 -0.51
C HIS A 61 -19.34 4.56 0.67
N THR A 62 -19.14 3.29 0.38
CA THR A 62 -18.95 2.26 1.39
C THR A 62 -17.50 2.34 1.84
N VAL A 63 -17.28 2.47 3.15
CA VAL A 63 -15.93 2.43 3.72
C VAL A 63 -15.31 1.07 3.41
N PRO A 64 -14.12 1.01 2.78
CA PRO A 64 -13.39 -0.25 2.55
C PRO A 64 -13.12 -0.95 3.88
N LYS A 65 -13.34 -2.26 3.96
CA LYS A 65 -13.14 -3.08 5.16
C LYS A 65 -12.05 -4.11 4.87
N ALA A 66 -10.98 -4.06 5.64
CA ALA A 66 -9.85 -4.96 5.51
C ALA A 66 -9.73 -5.83 6.77
N LEU A 67 -9.73 -7.15 6.59
CA LEU A 67 -9.54 -8.11 7.68
C LEU A 67 -8.10 -8.61 7.70
N THR A 68 -7.48 -8.67 8.88
CA THR A 68 -6.28 -9.49 9.11
C THR A 68 -6.59 -10.69 9.99
N ILE A 69 -6.03 -11.85 9.63
CA ILE A 69 -6.08 -13.08 10.41
C ILE A 69 -4.63 -13.43 10.77
N ALA A 70 -4.18 -13.01 11.95
CA ALA A 70 -2.78 -13.06 12.34
C ALA A 70 -2.58 -13.02 13.86
N GLY A 71 -1.32 -13.22 14.28
CA GLY A 71 -0.93 -13.08 15.69
C GLY A 71 -0.77 -11.63 16.13
N SER A 72 -0.96 -11.40 17.42
CA SER A 72 -0.70 -10.14 18.12
C SER A 72 0.77 -10.04 18.51
N ASP A 73 1.44 -8.97 18.08
CA ASP A 73 2.78 -8.56 18.50
C ASP A 73 2.67 -7.52 19.62
N SER A 74 3.06 -7.90 20.85
CA SER A 74 3.05 -6.98 21.99
C SER A 74 3.94 -5.74 21.80
N GLY A 75 5.00 -5.84 20.99
CA GLY A 75 5.87 -4.72 20.64
C GLY A 75 5.26 -3.77 19.61
N GLY A 76 4.15 -4.18 18.98
CA GLY A 76 3.35 -3.38 18.06
C GLY A 76 4.01 -3.06 16.72
N GLY A 77 5.10 -3.74 16.36
CA GLY A 77 5.82 -3.50 15.12
C GLY A 77 5.41 -4.41 13.96
N ALA A 78 4.85 -5.58 14.26
CA ALA A 78 4.38 -6.58 13.29
C ALA A 78 2.96 -7.07 13.66
N GLY A 79 2.55 -8.21 13.09
CA GLY A 79 1.28 -8.86 13.42
C GLY A 79 0.07 -7.98 13.15
N ILE A 80 -1.02 -8.23 13.89
CA ILE A 80 -2.26 -7.44 13.75
C ILE A 80 -2.05 -5.94 14.00
N GLN A 81 -1.04 -5.55 14.79
CA GLN A 81 -0.74 -4.16 15.08
C GLN A 81 -0.21 -3.44 13.84
N ALA A 82 0.74 -4.03 13.11
CA ALA A 82 1.22 -3.48 11.84
C ALA A 82 0.11 -3.44 10.79
N ASP A 83 -0.73 -4.48 10.77
CA ASP A 83 -1.83 -4.60 9.83
C ASP A 83 -2.88 -3.50 10.05
N LEU A 84 -3.38 -3.35 11.28
CA LEU A 84 -4.36 -2.31 11.63
C LEU A 84 -3.81 -0.90 11.41
N LYS A 85 -2.54 -0.64 11.76
CA LYS A 85 -1.89 0.65 11.50
C LYS A 85 -1.85 0.95 10.00
N THR A 86 -1.45 -0.04 9.20
CA THR A 86 -1.38 0.11 7.75
C THR A 86 -2.76 0.33 7.13
N PHE A 87 -3.77 -0.45 7.53
CA PHE A 87 -5.16 -0.28 7.08
C PHE A 87 -5.67 1.13 7.39
N GLN A 88 -5.45 1.61 8.61
CA GLN A 88 -5.87 2.93 9.05
C GLN A 88 -5.13 4.05 8.29
N GLU A 89 -3.84 3.89 8.03
CA GLU A 89 -3.04 4.86 7.27
C GLU A 89 -3.48 4.96 5.82
N LEU A 90 -3.95 3.84 5.24
CA LEU A 90 -4.45 3.77 3.87
C LEU A 90 -5.95 4.03 3.73
N GLY A 91 -6.69 4.22 4.82
CA GLY A 91 -8.12 4.57 4.78
C GLY A 91 -9.06 3.38 4.61
N ALA A 92 -8.63 2.18 5.02
CA ALA A 92 -9.49 1.01 5.18
C ALA A 92 -9.85 0.80 6.66
N TYR A 93 -11.11 0.46 6.94
CA TYR A 93 -11.55 0.03 8.26
C TYR A 93 -10.95 -1.33 8.59
N GLY A 94 -10.04 -1.34 9.56
CA GLY A 94 -9.30 -2.54 9.94
C GLY A 94 -10.06 -3.41 10.93
N MET A 95 -10.09 -4.72 10.65
CA MET A 95 -10.67 -5.76 11.50
C MET A 95 -9.64 -6.86 11.74
N THR A 96 -9.79 -7.62 12.83
CA THR A 96 -8.84 -8.69 13.20
C THR A 96 -9.56 -9.97 13.63
N ALA A 97 -9.03 -11.11 13.22
CA ALA A 97 -9.19 -12.38 13.93
C ALA A 97 -7.82 -12.83 14.45
N ILE A 98 -7.66 -12.87 15.77
CA ILE A 98 -6.38 -13.10 16.43
C ILE A 98 -6.10 -14.60 16.51
N THR A 99 -4.95 -15.04 15.99
CA THR A 99 -4.54 -16.46 16.00
C THR A 99 -3.66 -16.83 17.19
N ALA A 100 -2.89 -15.88 17.69
CA ALA A 100 -2.02 -16.03 18.85
C ALA A 100 -1.72 -14.67 19.48
N VAL A 101 -1.33 -14.65 20.75
CA VAL A 101 -0.72 -13.50 21.39
C VAL A 101 0.75 -13.81 21.62
N THR A 102 1.64 -12.92 21.20
CA THR A 102 3.08 -13.06 21.45
C THR A 102 3.53 -12.06 22.50
N ALA A 103 4.25 -12.54 23.52
CA ALA A 103 5.09 -11.69 24.35
C ALA A 103 6.35 -11.43 23.54
N GLN A 104 6.43 -10.26 22.90
CA GLN A 104 7.44 -9.92 21.92
C GLN A 104 7.84 -8.45 22.07
N ASN A 105 9.10 -8.16 21.79
CA ASN A 105 9.63 -6.80 21.66
C ASN A 105 10.76 -6.78 20.60
N THR A 106 11.47 -5.66 20.47
CA THR A 106 12.54 -5.52 19.46
C THR A 106 13.71 -6.49 19.61
N LEU A 107 13.87 -7.15 20.77
CA LEU A 107 14.91 -8.14 21.03
C LEU A 107 14.50 -9.57 20.62
N GLY A 108 13.23 -9.80 20.27
CA GLY A 108 12.73 -11.10 19.83
C GLY A 108 11.43 -11.51 20.50
N VAL A 109 11.09 -12.80 20.39
CA VAL A 109 9.89 -13.43 20.95
C VAL A 109 10.25 -14.12 22.27
N GLN A 110 9.56 -13.77 23.36
CA GLN A 110 9.74 -14.38 24.68
C GLN A 110 8.65 -15.43 24.99
N GLY A 111 7.51 -15.36 24.32
CA GLY A 111 6.44 -16.34 24.50
C GLY A 111 5.39 -16.26 23.41
N VAL A 112 4.76 -17.40 23.12
CA VAL A 112 3.69 -17.53 22.13
C VAL A 112 2.51 -18.23 22.81
N TYR A 113 1.35 -17.57 22.79
CA TYR A 113 0.11 -18.05 23.39
C TYR A 113 -0.94 -18.22 22.28
N PRO A 114 -1.05 -19.41 21.69
CA PRO A 114 -2.01 -19.66 20.61
C PRO A 114 -3.45 -19.56 21.12
N MET A 115 -4.33 -19.00 20.29
CA MET A 115 -5.77 -19.09 20.52
C MET A 115 -6.26 -20.48 20.12
N SER A 116 -7.35 -20.94 20.74
CA SER A 116 -7.99 -22.18 20.30
C SER A 116 -8.60 -22.01 18.91
N ALA A 117 -8.69 -23.11 18.16
CA ALA A 117 -9.38 -23.15 16.88
C ALA A 117 -10.84 -22.64 16.99
N GLU A 118 -11.54 -23.02 18.06
CA GLU A 118 -12.90 -22.54 18.36
C GLU A 118 -12.95 -21.00 18.52
N ALA A 119 -12.01 -20.42 19.26
CA ALA A 119 -11.97 -18.97 19.47
C ALA A 119 -11.71 -18.21 18.15
N ILE A 120 -10.88 -18.77 17.27
CA ILE A 120 -10.62 -18.20 15.94
C ILE A 120 -11.87 -18.32 15.06
N GLU A 121 -12.51 -19.49 15.02
CA GLU A 121 -13.75 -19.69 14.28
C GLU A 121 -14.84 -18.72 14.74
N ARG A 122 -15.04 -18.55 16.05
CA ARG A 122 -16.02 -17.61 16.59
C ARG A 122 -15.78 -16.18 16.12
N GLN A 123 -14.52 -15.70 16.12
CA GLN A 123 -14.17 -14.38 15.58
C GLN A 123 -14.53 -14.28 14.09
N LEU A 124 -14.15 -15.28 13.28
CA LEU A 124 -14.40 -15.30 11.84
C LEU A 124 -15.90 -15.35 11.52
N VAL A 125 -16.69 -16.09 12.30
CA VAL A 125 -18.15 -16.14 12.17
C VAL A 125 -18.77 -14.78 12.50
N SER A 126 -18.39 -14.17 13.62
CA SER A 126 -18.89 -12.84 13.99
C SER A 126 -18.60 -11.79 12.91
N ILE A 127 -17.41 -11.83 12.31
CA ILE A 127 -17.06 -10.94 11.20
C ILE A 127 -17.87 -11.29 9.95
N GLY A 128 -17.97 -12.56 9.59
CA GLY A 128 -18.67 -12.99 8.38
C GLY A 128 -20.17 -12.74 8.37
N GLU A 129 -20.80 -12.74 9.55
CA GLU A 129 -22.25 -12.52 9.69
C GLU A 129 -22.65 -11.03 9.69
N ASP A 130 -21.77 -10.12 10.13
CA ASP A 130 -22.11 -8.69 10.31
C ASP A 130 -21.22 -7.74 9.49
N LEU A 131 -19.94 -8.05 9.35
CA LEU A 131 -18.90 -7.15 8.83
C LEU A 131 -18.08 -7.81 7.70
N PRO A 132 -18.69 -8.28 6.60
CA PRO A 132 -17.98 -9.01 5.56
C PRO A 132 -16.84 -8.15 4.96
N PRO A 133 -15.58 -8.60 4.99
CA PRO A 133 -14.45 -7.85 4.46
C PRO A 133 -14.51 -7.69 2.94
N ASP A 134 -14.01 -6.56 2.44
CA ASP A 134 -13.82 -6.34 1.01
C ASP A 134 -12.50 -6.96 0.53
N ALA A 135 -11.50 -7.05 1.41
CA ALA A 135 -10.30 -7.87 1.24
C ALA A 135 -9.79 -8.36 2.59
N LEU A 136 -9.00 -9.44 2.59
CA LEU A 136 -8.39 -9.96 3.81
C LEU A 136 -6.95 -10.40 3.59
N LYS A 137 -6.18 -10.42 4.67
CA LYS A 137 -4.88 -11.08 4.73
C LYS A 137 -4.81 -12.15 5.80
N THR A 138 -3.93 -13.10 5.56
CA THR A 138 -3.41 -14.01 6.58
C THR A 138 -1.96 -13.64 6.91
N GLY A 139 -1.60 -13.72 8.18
CA GLY A 139 -0.23 -13.58 8.67
C GLY A 139 0.24 -14.87 9.36
N MET A 140 0.82 -14.77 10.55
CA MET A 140 1.21 -15.95 11.33
C MET A 140 -0.03 -16.75 11.76
N LEU A 141 -0.19 -17.97 11.22
CA LEU A 141 -1.30 -18.89 11.52
C LEU A 141 -0.95 -20.00 12.52
N PHE A 142 0.31 -20.12 12.94
CA PHE A 142 0.82 -21.04 13.99
C PHE A 142 0.70 -22.55 13.73
N SER A 143 -0.47 -23.09 13.36
CA SER A 143 -0.70 -24.52 13.17
C SER A 143 -1.55 -24.85 11.93
N GLY A 144 -1.42 -26.09 11.43
CA GLY A 144 -2.24 -26.56 10.29
C GLY A 144 -3.74 -26.64 10.60
N GLU A 145 -4.13 -26.84 11.87
CA GLU A 145 -5.53 -26.75 12.29
C GLU A 145 -6.10 -25.35 12.06
N ILE A 146 -5.37 -24.32 12.50
CA ILE A 146 -5.77 -22.92 12.32
C ILE A 146 -5.85 -22.58 10.82
N VAL A 147 -4.88 -23.04 10.01
CA VAL A 147 -4.92 -22.85 8.55
C VAL A 147 -6.21 -23.41 7.95
N ARG A 148 -6.64 -24.61 8.36
CA ARG A 148 -7.88 -25.23 7.87
C ARG A 148 -9.13 -24.48 8.33
N VAL A 149 -9.18 -24.01 9.58
CA VAL A 149 -10.28 -23.17 10.09
C VAL A 149 -10.42 -21.90 9.25
N VAL A 150 -9.30 -21.22 8.99
CA VAL A 150 -9.27 -20.00 8.18
C VAL A 150 -9.73 -20.27 6.75
N ALA A 151 -9.19 -21.31 6.11
CA ALA A 151 -9.57 -21.69 4.76
C ALA A 151 -11.05 -22.11 4.66
N ALA A 152 -11.60 -22.77 5.68
CA ALA A 152 -13.02 -23.12 5.75
C ALA A 152 -13.90 -21.87 5.87
N ALA A 153 -13.53 -20.89 6.69
CA ALA A 153 -14.27 -19.63 6.83
C ALA A 153 -14.27 -18.82 5.52
N ILE A 154 -13.12 -18.70 4.86
CA ILE A 154 -12.99 -18.02 3.56
C ILE A 154 -13.94 -18.64 2.53
N ARG A 155 -13.98 -19.98 2.44
CA ARG A 155 -14.91 -20.69 1.55
C ARG A 155 -16.37 -20.49 1.96
N ARG A 156 -16.69 -20.63 3.24
CA ARG A 156 -18.06 -20.53 3.78
C ARG A 156 -18.70 -19.18 3.48
N PHE A 157 -17.95 -18.10 3.69
CA PHE A 157 -18.46 -16.74 3.50
C PHE A 157 -18.20 -16.18 2.09
N GLY A 158 -17.50 -16.94 1.23
CA GLY A 158 -17.21 -16.51 -0.14
C GLY A 158 -16.33 -15.26 -0.20
N TRP A 159 -15.46 -15.04 0.79
CA TRP A 159 -14.61 -13.85 0.83
C TRP A 159 -13.63 -13.84 -0.34
N ALA A 160 -13.57 -12.72 -1.04
CA ALA A 160 -12.68 -12.47 -2.16
C ALA A 160 -11.42 -11.71 -1.71
N HIS A 161 -10.47 -11.50 -2.63
CA HIS A 161 -9.27 -10.68 -2.40
C HIS A 161 -8.44 -11.13 -1.19
N VAL A 162 -8.09 -12.42 -1.18
CA VAL A 162 -7.27 -13.05 -0.13
C VAL A 162 -5.78 -12.84 -0.40
N VAL A 163 -5.11 -12.12 0.48
CA VAL A 163 -3.65 -11.96 0.51
C VAL A 163 -3.06 -12.96 1.50
N VAL A 164 -2.15 -13.81 1.06
CA VAL A 164 -1.48 -14.79 1.93
C VAL A 164 -0.04 -14.36 2.15
N ASP A 165 0.30 -13.93 3.36
CA ASP A 165 1.67 -13.70 3.80
C ASP A 165 2.17 -14.96 4.53
N PRO A 166 3.00 -15.80 3.88
CA PRO A 166 3.35 -17.13 4.39
C PRO A 166 4.44 -17.01 5.46
N VAL A 167 4.10 -16.41 6.60
CA VAL A 167 5.03 -16.14 7.72
C VAL A 167 5.53 -17.46 8.31
N MET A 168 6.71 -17.92 7.87
CA MET A 168 7.31 -19.18 8.30
C MET A 168 8.37 -19.00 9.39
N ILE A 169 9.09 -17.88 9.38
CA ILE A 169 10.26 -17.66 10.25
C ILE A 169 10.17 -16.25 10.86
N ALA A 170 10.36 -16.15 12.17
CA ALA A 170 10.48 -14.86 12.84
C ALA A 170 11.75 -14.15 12.39
N LYS A 171 11.78 -12.82 12.44
CA LYS A 171 12.99 -12.05 12.08
C LYS A 171 14.23 -12.37 12.94
N GLY A 172 14.03 -12.97 14.12
CA GLY A 172 15.11 -13.51 14.97
C GLY A 172 15.52 -14.96 14.65
N GLY A 173 15.02 -15.56 13.57
CA GLY A 173 15.34 -16.92 13.15
C GLY A 173 14.51 -18.03 13.81
N ALA A 174 13.61 -17.70 14.75
CA ALA A 174 12.73 -18.68 15.37
C ALA A 174 11.71 -19.22 14.36
N ALA A 175 11.61 -20.55 14.21
CA ALA A 175 10.58 -21.18 13.40
C ALA A 175 9.19 -20.85 14.00
N LEU A 176 8.29 -20.33 13.17
CA LEU A 176 6.94 -19.93 13.58
C LEU A 176 5.85 -20.89 13.08
N LEU A 177 6.17 -21.74 12.11
CA LEU A 177 5.28 -22.78 11.58
C LEU A 177 5.90 -24.17 11.75
N GLN A 178 5.07 -25.12 12.14
CA GLN A 178 5.37 -26.54 12.07
C GLN A 178 5.29 -27.02 10.61
N GLN A 179 5.97 -28.11 10.25
CA GLN A 179 5.98 -28.62 8.86
C GLN A 179 4.56 -28.92 8.37
N GLU A 180 3.72 -29.47 9.25
CA GLU A 180 2.31 -29.78 8.99
C GLU A 180 1.48 -28.53 8.66
N ALA A 181 1.92 -27.36 9.12
CA ALA A 181 1.26 -26.10 8.82
C ALA A 181 1.63 -25.57 7.42
N VAL A 182 2.81 -25.93 6.89
CA VAL A 182 3.20 -25.63 5.51
C VAL A 182 2.37 -26.47 4.53
N ASP A 183 2.17 -27.75 4.82
CA ASP A 183 1.33 -28.62 3.98
C ASP A 183 -0.12 -28.13 3.96
N ALA A 184 -0.67 -27.79 5.14
CA ALA A 184 -2.01 -27.21 5.22
C ALA A 184 -2.13 -25.86 4.48
N LEU A 185 -1.07 -25.03 4.49
CA LEU A 185 -1.02 -23.78 3.74
C LEU A 185 -1.15 -24.05 2.24
N ILE A 186 -0.33 -24.97 1.71
CA ILE A 186 -0.31 -25.35 0.30
C ILE A 186 -1.65 -25.96 -0.13
N ASP A 187 -2.16 -26.93 0.61
CA ASP A 187 -3.34 -27.69 0.20
C ASP A 187 -4.66 -26.93 0.41
N ALA A 188 -4.77 -26.18 1.51
CA ALA A 188 -6.05 -25.61 1.92
C ALA A 188 -6.18 -24.12 1.62
N LEU A 189 -5.10 -23.33 1.71
CA LEU A 189 -5.17 -21.86 1.72
C LEU A 189 -4.61 -21.21 0.44
N LEU A 190 -3.49 -21.67 -0.11
CA LEU A 190 -2.94 -21.11 -1.37
C LEU A 190 -3.92 -21.17 -2.55
N PRO A 191 -4.76 -22.22 -2.74
CA PRO A 191 -5.76 -22.24 -3.80
C PRO A 191 -6.84 -21.15 -3.69
N LEU A 192 -6.98 -20.53 -2.51
CA LEU A 192 -7.92 -19.44 -2.26
C LEU A 192 -7.26 -18.06 -2.45
N ALA A 193 -5.93 -18.01 -2.55
CA ALA A 193 -5.18 -16.77 -2.54
C ALA A 193 -5.33 -15.99 -3.86
N SER A 194 -5.70 -14.71 -3.74
CA SER A 194 -5.58 -13.75 -4.83
C SER A 194 -4.12 -13.37 -5.08
N VAL A 195 -3.30 -13.34 -4.02
CA VAL A 195 -1.85 -13.18 -4.12
C VAL A 195 -1.16 -13.83 -2.92
N VAL A 196 0.01 -14.44 -3.14
CA VAL A 196 0.91 -14.92 -2.10
C VAL A 196 2.14 -14.04 -2.07
N THR A 197 2.58 -13.61 -0.88
CA THR A 197 3.62 -12.60 -0.71
C THR A 197 4.88 -13.15 -0.02
N PRO A 198 5.53 -14.25 -0.49
CA PRO A 198 6.70 -14.79 0.19
C PRO A 198 7.91 -13.87 0.06
N ASN A 199 8.78 -13.80 1.07
CA ASN A 199 10.17 -13.36 0.87
C ASN A 199 11.02 -14.46 0.22
N ILE A 200 12.30 -14.21 -0.05
CA ILE A 200 13.19 -15.21 -0.69
C ILE A 200 13.25 -16.54 0.11
N PRO A 201 13.62 -16.57 1.41
CA PRO A 201 13.60 -17.82 2.17
C PRO A 201 12.25 -18.56 2.18
N GLU A 202 11.13 -17.82 2.30
CA GLU A 202 9.78 -18.40 2.25
C GLU A 202 9.46 -18.97 0.86
N ALA A 203 9.90 -18.31 -0.21
CA ALA A 203 9.72 -18.77 -1.57
C ALA A 203 10.53 -20.04 -1.83
N GLU A 204 11.76 -20.13 -1.32
CA GLU A 204 12.57 -21.34 -1.38
C GLU A 204 11.89 -22.50 -0.63
N ALA A 205 11.37 -22.23 0.58
CA ALA A 205 10.67 -23.23 1.38
C ALA A 205 9.38 -23.74 0.71
N LEU A 206 8.58 -22.84 0.10
CA LEU A 206 7.34 -23.22 -0.59
C LEU A 206 7.58 -23.95 -1.92
N SER A 207 8.59 -23.50 -2.68
CA SER A 207 8.86 -24.03 -4.01
C SER A 207 9.75 -25.27 -4.00
N GLY A 208 10.57 -25.44 -2.97
CA GLY A 208 11.67 -26.41 -2.95
C GLY A 208 12.84 -26.03 -3.86
N ILE A 209 12.85 -24.82 -4.42
CA ILE A 209 13.86 -24.33 -5.35
C ILE A 209 14.74 -23.33 -4.62
N ARG A 210 16.05 -23.54 -4.63
CA ARG A 210 17.02 -22.56 -4.13
C ARG A 210 17.12 -21.39 -5.10
N ILE A 211 16.92 -20.17 -4.62
CA ILE A 211 16.92 -18.95 -5.43
C ILE A 211 18.30 -18.31 -5.34
N VAL A 212 19.05 -18.37 -6.43
CA VAL A 212 20.41 -17.80 -6.54
C VAL A 212 20.51 -16.72 -7.61
N ASP A 213 19.53 -16.64 -8.51
CA ASP A 213 19.49 -15.71 -9.63
C ASP A 213 18.04 -15.44 -10.07
N GLN A 214 17.87 -14.61 -11.11
CA GLN A 214 16.56 -14.28 -11.67
C GLN A 214 15.83 -15.51 -12.23
N ALA A 215 16.54 -16.43 -12.88
CA ALA A 215 15.92 -17.60 -13.52
C ALA A 215 15.33 -18.57 -12.48
N THR A 216 16.10 -18.88 -11.42
CA THR A 216 15.64 -19.70 -10.30
C THR A 216 14.50 -19.03 -9.52
N ARG A 217 14.51 -17.70 -9.42
CA ARG A 217 13.41 -16.92 -8.82
C ARG A 217 12.12 -17.01 -9.63
N GLU A 218 12.19 -16.90 -10.95
CA GLU A 218 11.03 -17.06 -11.84
C GLU A 218 10.47 -18.47 -11.78
N GLU A 219 11.33 -19.49 -11.72
CA GLU A 219 10.91 -20.89 -11.57
C GLU A 219 10.23 -21.13 -10.21
N ALA A 220 10.77 -20.57 -9.12
CA ALA A 220 10.12 -20.61 -7.81
C ALA A 220 8.73 -19.97 -7.84
N ALA A 221 8.59 -18.80 -8.50
CA ALA A 221 7.29 -18.14 -8.65
C ALA A 221 6.27 -19.00 -9.43
N LYS A 222 6.70 -19.61 -10.54
CA LYS A 222 5.87 -20.54 -11.33
C LYS A 222 5.45 -21.76 -10.51
N ARG A 223 6.36 -22.33 -9.72
CA ARG A 223 6.07 -23.47 -8.85
C ARG A 223 5.03 -23.11 -7.79
N ILE A 224 5.17 -21.97 -7.12
CA ILE A 224 4.20 -21.50 -6.12
C ILE A 224 2.84 -21.20 -6.78
N TYR A 225 2.85 -20.60 -7.97
CA TYR A 225 1.63 -20.35 -8.75
C TYR A 225 0.86 -21.65 -9.03
N SER A 226 1.58 -22.74 -9.33
CA SER A 226 0.97 -24.06 -9.60
C SER A 226 0.15 -24.64 -8.44
N TYR A 227 0.30 -24.12 -7.22
CA TYR A 227 -0.55 -24.48 -6.07
C TYR A 227 -1.95 -23.82 -6.10
N GLY A 228 -2.27 -23.05 -7.14
CA GLY A 228 -3.63 -22.55 -7.40
C GLY A 228 -3.89 -21.11 -6.97
N CYS A 229 -2.87 -20.38 -6.49
CA CYS A 229 -2.99 -18.95 -6.24
C CYS A 229 -3.03 -18.15 -7.54
N LYS A 230 -3.66 -16.97 -7.53
CA LYS A 230 -3.83 -16.16 -8.75
C LYS A 230 -2.61 -15.30 -9.10
N HIS A 231 -1.79 -14.97 -8.11
CA HIS A 231 -0.57 -14.17 -8.28
C HIS A 231 0.46 -14.58 -7.24
N VAL A 232 1.74 -14.42 -7.57
CA VAL A 232 2.87 -14.59 -6.63
C VAL A 232 3.73 -13.34 -6.68
N ILE A 233 3.96 -12.70 -5.53
CA ILE A 233 4.90 -11.57 -5.40
C ILE A 233 6.05 -11.98 -4.47
N ILE A 234 7.16 -12.39 -5.07
CA ILE A 234 8.37 -12.72 -4.32
C ILE A 234 9.02 -11.41 -3.90
N LYS A 235 9.09 -11.15 -2.59
CA LYS A 235 9.64 -9.93 -1.98
C LYS A 235 11.15 -10.03 -1.79
N GLY A 236 11.85 -8.94 -2.06
CA GLY A 236 13.30 -8.84 -1.97
C GLY A 236 14.02 -9.53 -3.14
N GLY A 237 15.29 -9.19 -3.35
CA GLY A 237 16.07 -9.72 -4.47
C GLY A 237 17.22 -8.79 -4.87
N HIS A 238 18.17 -9.37 -5.60
CA HIS A 238 19.54 -8.93 -5.87
C HIS A 238 20.36 -8.61 -4.59
N GLU A 239 21.60 -9.10 -4.62
CA GLU A 239 22.44 -9.54 -3.50
C GLU A 239 22.65 -8.53 -2.35
N ALA A 240 23.43 -8.93 -1.34
CA ALA A 240 23.87 -8.05 -0.24
C ALA A 240 24.49 -6.72 -0.70
N ASN A 241 24.88 -6.62 -1.99
CA ASN A 241 25.53 -5.45 -2.61
C ASN A 241 24.66 -4.76 -3.69
N ALA A 242 23.38 -5.09 -3.84
CA ALA A 242 22.52 -4.45 -4.82
C ALA A 242 22.03 -3.08 -4.33
N GLU A 243 22.13 -2.05 -5.17
CA GLU A 243 21.67 -0.68 -4.89
C GLU A 243 20.14 -0.57 -4.78
N SER A 244 19.40 -1.58 -5.27
CA SER A 244 17.94 -1.61 -5.27
C SER A 244 17.37 -2.90 -4.65
N SER A 245 16.14 -2.79 -4.16
CA SER A 245 15.30 -3.90 -3.71
C SER A 245 14.20 -4.15 -4.73
N THR A 246 14.27 -5.29 -5.43
CA THR A 246 13.32 -5.64 -6.49
C THR A 246 12.36 -6.74 -6.04
N ASP A 247 11.06 -6.46 -6.08
CA ASP A 247 10.00 -7.45 -5.88
C ASP A 247 9.48 -7.91 -7.25
N LEU A 248 9.22 -9.22 -7.40
CA LEU A 248 8.87 -9.85 -8.68
C LEU A 248 7.45 -10.43 -8.59
N LEU A 249 6.53 -9.85 -9.35
CA LEU A 249 5.16 -10.32 -9.51
C LEU A 249 5.08 -11.30 -10.69
N PHE A 250 4.37 -12.40 -10.50
CA PHE A 250 3.95 -13.32 -11.55
C PHE A 250 2.43 -13.51 -11.51
N ASP A 251 1.77 -13.32 -12.65
CA ASP A 251 0.30 -13.42 -12.80
C ASP A 251 -0.17 -14.74 -13.46
N GLY A 252 0.77 -15.63 -13.77
CA GLY A 252 0.54 -16.87 -14.53
C GLY A 252 0.98 -16.81 -15.98
N GLN A 253 1.25 -15.62 -16.52
CA GLN A 253 1.67 -15.40 -17.90
C GLN A 253 2.92 -14.53 -17.99
N THR A 254 2.95 -13.43 -17.24
CA THR A 254 3.97 -12.40 -17.33
C THR A 254 4.59 -12.08 -15.98
N PHE A 255 5.81 -11.55 -16.03
CA PHE A 255 6.56 -11.09 -14.88
C PHE A 255 6.65 -9.57 -14.87
N THR A 256 6.39 -8.95 -13.72
CA THR A 256 6.50 -7.50 -13.51
C THR A 256 7.41 -7.23 -12.32
N SER A 257 8.37 -6.31 -12.47
CA SER A 257 9.31 -5.96 -11.42
C SER A 257 8.96 -4.62 -10.77
N PHE A 258 9.00 -4.58 -9.44
CA PHE A 258 8.78 -3.38 -8.64
C PHE A 258 10.05 -3.02 -7.88
N MET A 259 10.67 -1.90 -8.24
CA MET A 259 12.01 -1.52 -7.76
C MET A 259 11.94 -0.28 -6.87
N ALA A 260 12.72 -0.31 -5.78
CA ALA A 260 12.98 0.87 -4.95
C ALA A 260 14.43 0.83 -4.44
N PRO A 261 15.05 1.98 -4.10
CA PRO A 261 16.38 2.00 -3.52
C PRO A 261 16.50 1.10 -2.28
N ARG A 262 17.63 0.42 -2.13
CA ARG A 262 17.91 -0.37 -0.93
C ARG A 262 18.32 0.58 0.20
N LEU A 263 17.73 0.38 1.37
CA LEU A 263 17.99 1.19 2.55
C LEU A 263 18.67 0.34 3.63
N GLU A 264 19.85 0.75 4.06
CA GLU A 264 20.55 0.10 5.17
C GLU A 264 19.97 0.60 6.50
N THR A 265 19.22 -0.26 7.19
CA THR A 265 18.68 0.05 8.52
C THR A 265 18.32 -1.20 9.30
N ARG A 266 18.50 -1.12 10.63
CA ARG A 266 18.03 -2.15 11.57
C ARG A 266 16.50 -2.09 11.82
N HIS A 267 15.86 -0.98 11.42
CA HIS A 267 14.44 -0.69 11.68
C HIS A 267 13.50 -1.34 10.66
N THR A 268 13.64 -2.65 10.52
CA THR A 268 12.93 -3.45 9.52
C THR A 268 11.94 -4.43 10.17
N HIS A 269 11.59 -4.28 11.45
CA HIS A 269 10.62 -5.19 12.11
C HIS A 269 9.22 -4.88 11.59
N GLY A 270 8.52 -5.92 11.13
CA GLY A 270 7.19 -5.80 10.53
C GLY A 270 7.13 -5.53 9.03
N THR A 271 8.27 -5.49 8.31
CA THR A 271 8.27 -5.12 6.88
C THR A 271 7.36 -5.99 6.01
N GLY A 272 7.40 -7.31 6.20
CA GLY A 272 6.53 -8.25 5.50
C GLY A 272 5.05 -8.04 5.81
N CYS A 273 4.70 -7.94 7.10
CA CYS A 273 3.33 -7.71 7.54
C CYS A 273 2.77 -6.42 6.95
N THR A 274 3.52 -5.32 7.07
CA THR A 274 3.16 -4.01 6.56
C THR A 274 2.96 -4.01 5.05
N PHE A 275 3.85 -4.65 4.28
CA PHE A 275 3.69 -4.77 2.84
C PHE A 275 2.41 -5.52 2.46
N ALA A 276 2.18 -6.71 3.02
CA ALA A 276 0.99 -7.49 2.74
C ALA A 276 -0.30 -6.77 3.19
N ALA A 277 -0.25 -6.01 4.29
CA ALA A 277 -1.36 -5.19 4.75
C ALA A 277 -1.66 -4.03 3.78
N ALA A 278 -0.63 -3.41 3.22
CA ALA A 278 -0.81 -2.35 2.23
C ALA A 278 -1.43 -2.87 0.93
N VAL A 279 -1.01 -4.05 0.45
CA VAL A 279 -1.65 -4.72 -0.69
C VAL A 279 -3.13 -4.98 -0.39
N THR A 280 -3.43 -5.51 0.80
CA THR A 280 -4.81 -5.83 1.22
C THR A 280 -5.69 -4.58 1.27
N ALA A 281 -5.18 -3.47 1.80
CA ALA A 281 -5.90 -2.20 1.83
C ALA A 281 -6.21 -1.68 0.41
N GLY A 282 -5.24 -1.75 -0.50
CA GLY A 282 -5.46 -1.38 -1.91
C GLY A 282 -6.51 -2.25 -2.59
N LEU A 283 -6.47 -3.57 -2.35
CA LEU A 283 -7.50 -4.49 -2.87
C LEU A 283 -8.89 -4.22 -2.28
N ALA A 284 -8.98 -3.92 -0.97
CA ALA A 284 -10.25 -3.53 -0.34
C ALA A 284 -10.83 -2.24 -0.96
N GLN A 285 -9.98 -1.37 -1.50
CA GLN A 285 -10.37 -0.17 -2.23
C GLN A 285 -10.72 -0.42 -3.70
N GLY A 286 -10.63 -1.67 -4.17
CA GLY A 286 -10.91 -2.04 -5.56
C GLY A 286 -9.77 -1.76 -6.53
N MET A 287 -8.54 -1.57 -6.05
CA MET A 287 -7.38 -1.41 -6.95
C MET A 287 -7.07 -2.69 -7.72
N ALA A 288 -6.52 -2.54 -8.92
CA ALA A 288 -5.93 -3.66 -9.63
C ALA A 288 -4.68 -4.18 -8.89
N MET A 289 -4.36 -5.47 -9.06
CA MET A 289 -3.26 -6.12 -8.35
C MET A 289 -1.90 -5.39 -8.51
N PRO A 290 -1.46 -4.99 -9.73
CA PRO A 290 -0.21 -4.27 -9.89
C PRO A 290 -0.20 -2.91 -9.19
N ASP A 291 -1.35 -2.22 -9.14
CA ASP A 291 -1.48 -0.92 -8.48
C ASP A 291 -1.42 -1.04 -6.96
N ALA A 292 -2.10 -2.06 -6.40
CA ALA A 292 -2.03 -2.37 -4.98
C ALA A 292 -0.60 -2.74 -4.54
N ILE A 293 0.13 -3.51 -5.37
CA ILE A 293 1.54 -3.85 -5.12
C ILE A 293 2.44 -2.62 -5.23
N ARG A 294 2.23 -1.75 -6.22
CA ARG A 294 2.98 -0.49 -6.35
C ARG A 294 2.79 0.39 -5.12
N GLN A 295 1.54 0.59 -4.69
CA GLN A 295 1.23 1.34 -3.47
C GLN A 295 1.90 0.71 -2.23
N ALA A 296 1.84 -0.61 -2.10
CA ALA A 296 2.47 -1.33 -1.00
C ALA A 296 3.99 -1.16 -0.98
N LYS A 297 4.66 -1.21 -2.14
CA LYS A 297 6.09 -0.97 -2.28
C LYS A 297 6.47 0.45 -1.89
N MET A 298 5.72 1.45 -2.35
CA MET A 298 5.93 2.85 -1.97
C MET A 298 5.72 3.06 -0.46
N PHE A 299 4.66 2.48 0.10
CA PHE A 299 4.34 2.58 1.52
C PHE A 299 5.45 2.01 2.39
N ILE A 300 5.89 0.77 2.10
CA ILE A 300 6.93 0.14 2.90
C ILE A 300 8.29 0.83 2.75
N HIS A 301 8.61 1.31 1.54
CA HIS A 301 9.84 2.05 1.31
C HIS A 301 9.87 3.34 2.14
N ALA A 302 8.79 4.13 2.14
CA ALA A 302 8.65 5.31 3.00
C ALA A 302 8.76 4.97 4.49
N ALA A 303 8.13 3.86 4.91
CA ALA A 303 8.14 3.42 6.31
C ALA A 303 9.54 2.99 6.80
N ILE A 304 10.40 2.51 5.91
CA ILE A 304 11.79 2.15 6.19
C ILE A 304 12.70 3.39 6.11
N ALA A 305 12.46 4.29 5.15
CA ALA A 305 13.25 5.51 4.94
C ALA A 305 13.18 6.51 6.10
N SER A 306 12.11 6.47 6.88
CA SER A 306 11.89 7.36 8.02
C SER A 306 11.83 6.57 9.33
N PRO A 307 12.93 5.97 9.81
CA PRO A 307 12.91 5.09 10.97
C PRO A 307 12.43 5.80 12.25
N LEU A 308 11.75 5.06 13.13
CA LEU A 308 11.26 5.58 14.42
C LEU A 308 12.33 5.57 15.53
N GLU A 309 13.43 4.84 15.33
CA GLU A 309 14.51 4.66 16.32
C GLU A 309 14.07 4.03 17.67
N ILE A 310 12.98 3.27 17.67
CA ILE A 310 12.44 2.62 18.88
C ILE A 310 13.10 1.25 19.12
N GLY A 311 13.50 1.02 20.37
CA GLY A 311 13.97 -0.26 20.90
C GLY A 311 15.45 -0.55 20.68
N ALA A 312 15.95 -1.55 21.42
CA ALA A 312 17.37 -1.89 21.45
C ALA A 312 17.78 -2.91 20.37
N GLY A 313 16.85 -3.70 19.83
CA GLY A 313 17.13 -4.68 18.78
C GLY A 313 16.71 -4.20 17.39
N HIS A 314 15.90 -5.01 16.70
CA HIS A 314 15.30 -4.67 15.41
C HIS A 314 14.05 -3.79 15.64
N GLY A 315 14.17 -2.50 15.38
CA GLY A 315 13.06 -1.57 15.58
C GLY A 315 11.95 -1.69 14.51
N PRO A 316 10.74 -1.19 14.80
CA PRO A 316 9.60 -1.26 13.89
C PRO A 316 9.69 -0.28 12.72
N THR A 317 8.98 -0.59 11.64
CA THR A 317 8.76 0.34 10.52
C THR A 317 7.84 1.51 10.89
N ASN A 318 7.97 2.62 10.19
CA ASN A 318 7.20 3.83 10.42
C ASN A 318 5.91 3.90 9.57
N HIS A 319 4.79 3.42 10.10
CA HIS A 319 3.53 3.27 9.37
C HIS A 319 2.91 4.60 8.88
N TRP A 320 3.11 5.70 9.61
CA TRP A 320 2.58 7.02 9.22
C TRP A 320 3.52 7.82 8.28
N ALA A 321 4.67 7.26 7.90
CA ALA A 321 5.63 7.94 7.02
C ALA A 321 5.04 8.24 5.63
N TYR A 322 4.36 7.27 5.03
CA TYR A 322 3.80 7.40 3.68
C TYR A 322 2.80 8.56 3.57
N ARG A 323 1.89 8.66 4.55
CA ARG A 323 0.93 9.76 4.63
C ARG A 323 1.60 11.11 4.80
N ARG A 324 2.65 11.21 5.65
CA ARG A 324 3.37 12.47 5.85
C ARG A 324 4.07 12.95 4.58
N LEU A 325 4.69 12.04 3.83
CA LEU A 325 5.28 12.36 2.53
C LEU A 325 4.22 12.84 1.52
N ALA A 326 3.03 12.20 1.51
CA ALA A 326 1.94 12.58 0.62
C ALA A 326 1.28 13.92 0.99
N VAL A 327 1.27 14.28 2.28
CA VAL A 327 0.68 15.53 2.77
C VAL A 327 1.69 16.70 2.72
N GLY A 328 2.98 16.41 2.57
CA GLY A 328 4.07 17.38 2.69
C GLY A 328 4.18 17.83 4.15
N ASP A 329 5.26 17.48 4.84
CA ASP A 329 5.39 17.81 6.26
C ASP A 329 5.18 19.32 6.53
N GLY A 330 4.02 19.59 7.12
CA GLY A 330 3.47 20.90 7.42
C GLY A 330 2.04 20.76 7.99
N VAL A 331 1.90 19.87 8.98
CA VAL A 331 0.77 19.68 9.92
C VAL A 331 -0.55 20.37 9.55
N LEU A 332 -1.51 19.53 9.12
CA LEU A 332 -2.96 19.81 8.92
C LEU A 332 -3.32 20.84 7.84
N GLY A 333 -3.48 20.32 6.61
CA GLY A 333 -4.21 21.00 5.53
C GLY A 333 -4.93 19.99 4.64
N VAL A 334 -6.14 19.56 5.02
CA VAL A 334 -7.01 18.77 4.15
C VAL A 334 -7.39 19.61 2.92
N ARG A 335 -6.85 19.27 1.74
CA ARG A 335 -7.52 19.46 0.45
C ARG A 335 -7.12 18.34 -0.51
N GLY A 336 -8.08 17.45 -0.77
CA GLY A 336 -7.97 16.51 -1.88
C GLY A 336 -8.15 17.22 -3.22
N SER A 337 -7.35 16.82 -4.21
CA SER A 337 -7.80 16.81 -5.59
C SER A 337 -7.21 15.59 -6.29
N ALA A 338 -8.07 14.61 -6.52
CA ALA A 338 -7.87 13.60 -7.53
C ALA A 338 -7.80 14.29 -8.90
N ALA A 339 -6.69 14.09 -9.60
CA ALA A 339 -6.56 14.06 -11.06
C ALA A 339 -5.09 14.34 -11.40
N ASN A 340 -4.43 13.33 -11.95
CA ASN A 340 -3.48 13.40 -13.07
C ASN A 340 -2.52 12.22 -12.97
N ASP A 341 -2.82 11.16 -13.72
CA ASP A 341 -2.07 10.84 -14.94
C ASP A 341 -2.29 9.37 -15.32
N ALA A 342 -3.25 9.18 -16.24
CA ALA A 342 -3.39 7.98 -17.02
C ALA A 342 -2.96 8.33 -18.45
N GLN A 343 -1.66 8.28 -18.74
CA GLN A 343 -1.18 8.16 -20.12
C GLN A 343 0.33 7.85 -20.18
N ALA A 344 0.64 6.57 -20.37
CA ALA A 344 1.61 6.09 -21.37
C ALA A 344 1.76 4.57 -21.23
N ALA A 345 0.94 3.80 -21.95
CA ALA A 345 1.18 2.39 -22.19
C ALA A 345 0.96 2.12 -23.68
N ALA A 346 2.05 1.85 -24.40
CA ALA A 346 2.04 1.11 -25.65
C ALA A 346 3.48 0.71 -26.03
N GLY A 347 3.78 -0.60 -26.02
CA GLY A 347 4.75 -1.18 -26.95
C GLY A 347 5.75 -2.22 -26.42
N ILE A 348 5.32 -3.50 -26.47
CA ILE A 348 6.12 -4.70 -26.86
C ILE A 348 7.12 -5.29 -25.83
N SER A 349 6.83 -6.54 -25.47
CA SER A 349 7.64 -7.63 -24.88
C SER A 349 8.97 -7.27 -24.21
N GLY A 350 9.00 -7.44 -22.90
CA GLY A 350 10.19 -7.35 -22.06
C GLY A 350 9.74 -7.08 -20.64
N VAL A 351 10.50 -7.55 -19.65
CA VAL A 351 10.25 -7.34 -18.23
C VAL A 351 9.91 -5.86 -17.99
N GLU A 352 8.65 -5.53 -17.66
CA GLU A 352 8.28 -4.17 -17.30
C GLU A 352 8.83 -3.90 -15.89
N ALA A 353 9.85 -3.05 -15.83
CA ALA A 353 10.36 -2.50 -14.58
C ALA A 353 9.56 -1.25 -14.23
N VAL A 354 8.86 -1.28 -13.09
CA VAL A 354 8.26 -0.08 -12.49
C VAL A 354 9.28 0.49 -11.51
N GLU A 355 9.98 1.56 -11.92
CA GLU A 355 10.81 2.34 -11.01
C GLU A 355 9.94 3.25 -10.14
N ILE A 356 10.18 3.18 -8.83
CA ILE A 356 9.55 4.08 -7.86
C ILE A 356 10.59 5.15 -7.50
N ALA A 357 10.44 6.34 -8.07
CA ALA A 357 11.27 7.49 -7.71
C ALA A 357 10.99 7.90 -6.26
N ALA A 358 12.05 8.04 -5.45
CA ALA A 358 11.94 8.60 -4.10
C ALA A 358 11.66 10.10 -4.20
N ALA A 359 10.57 10.58 -3.59
CA ALA A 359 10.33 12.01 -3.42
C ALA A 359 11.34 12.56 -2.40
N GLY A 360 12.36 13.28 -2.87
CA GLY A 360 13.34 13.90 -1.98
C GLY A 360 14.61 14.41 -2.65
N GLU A 361 14.51 15.24 -3.70
CA GLU A 361 15.64 16.08 -4.08
C GLU A 361 15.77 17.22 -3.05
N ARG A 362 16.84 17.16 -2.25
CA ARG A 362 17.28 18.33 -1.47
C ARG A 362 17.80 19.38 -2.46
N VAL A 363 17.15 20.54 -2.44
CA VAL A 363 17.60 21.76 -3.12
C VAL A 363 18.99 22.14 -2.58
N SER A 364 20.04 21.84 -3.35
CA SER A 364 21.36 22.42 -3.18
C SER A 364 21.45 23.70 -4.02
N GLY A 365 21.61 24.85 -3.37
CA GLY A 365 22.00 26.08 -4.04
C GLY A 365 21.49 27.35 -3.36
N LEU A 366 22.34 27.97 -2.55
CA LEU A 366 22.83 29.35 -2.72
C LEU A 366 23.92 29.56 -1.66
N GLY A 367 25.12 29.92 -2.11
CA GLY A 367 26.31 30.06 -1.28
C GLY A 367 26.45 31.43 -0.64
N GLU A 368 27.46 31.57 0.21
CA GLU A 368 28.44 32.66 0.09
C GLU A 368 29.70 32.35 0.92
N SER A 369 30.82 32.70 0.31
CA SER A 369 32.19 32.62 0.76
C SER A 369 32.52 33.64 1.86
N ALA A 370 33.29 33.25 2.87
CA ALA A 370 34.23 34.14 3.52
C ALA A 370 35.48 33.37 3.98
N SER A 371 36.63 33.93 3.63
CA SER A 371 37.96 33.36 3.64
C SER A 371 38.76 33.68 4.91
N GLY A 372 39.46 32.65 5.44
CA GLY A 372 40.81 32.72 6.01
C GLY A 372 40.96 32.89 7.53
N PRO A 373 42.16 32.64 8.11
CA PRO A 373 43.17 31.64 7.76
C PRO A 373 43.59 30.72 8.94
N ASP A 374 44.28 29.63 8.61
CA ASP A 374 45.00 28.73 9.51
C ASP A 374 46.13 29.43 10.29
N VAL A 375 46.39 28.98 11.52
CA VAL A 375 47.75 28.81 12.07
C VAL A 375 47.79 27.81 13.24
N ASP A 376 48.58 26.76 13.02
CA ASP A 376 49.55 26.09 13.89
C ASP A 376 49.17 25.23 15.12
N ALA A 377 49.33 23.92 14.88
CA ALA A 377 50.13 22.93 15.62
C ALA A 377 50.87 23.33 16.92
N ALA A 378 50.78 22.47 17.95
CA ALA A 378 51.92 21.67 18.45
C ALA A 378 51.62 20.89 19.75
N SER A 379 51.99 19.59 19.74
CA SER A 379 52.61 18.75 20.81
C SER A 379 52.10 18.85 22.27
N THR A 380 51.75 17.73 22.93
CA THR A 380 52.68 16.82 23.67
C THR A 380 51.81 15.70 24.27
N SER A 381 52.01 14.40 23.99
CA SER A 381 52.97 13.42 24.52
C SER A 381 52.84 13.05 26.02
N ALA A 382 53.02 11.73 26.27
CA ALA A 382 53.18 10.99 27.55
C ALA A 382 51.87 10.65 28.31
N GLY A 383 51.45 9.38 28.34
CA GLY A 383 51.90 8.34 29.28
C GLY A 383 50.68 7.97 30.16
N MET A 384 50.37 6.75 30.62
CA MET A 384 51.15 5.60 30.98
C MET A 384 50.18 4.41 31.20
N ARG A 385 50.74 3.20 31.19
CA ARG A 385 50.10 1.90 31.45
C ARG A 385 49.50 1.80 32.85
N GLY A 386 48.51 0.92 33.04
CA GLY A 386 48.05 0.51 34.38
C GLY A 386 46.99 -0.58 34.35
N ALA A 387 47.37 -1.82 34.64
CA ALA A 387 46.54 -3.02 34.62
C ALA A 387 45.68 -3.23 35.91
N ARG A 388 44.73 -4.18 35.80
CA ARG A 388 43.98 -4.92 36.86
C ARG A 388 42.88 -4.09 37.55
N LYS A 389 41.64 -4.54 37.67
CA LYS A 389 41.07 -5.87 37.98
C LYS A 389 39.77 -6.10 37.22
#